data_AF-A0A524FNM8-F1
#
_entry.id   AF-A0A524FNM8-F1
#
_cell.length_a   1.000
_cell.length_b   1.000
_cell.length_c   1.000
_cell.angle_alpha   90.00
_cell.angle_beta   90.00
_cell.angle_gamma   90.00
#
_symmetry.space_group_name_H-M   'P 1'
#
loop_
_entity.id
_entity.type
_entity.pdbx_description
1 polymer ?
#
loop_
_entity_poly.entity_id
_entity_poly.type
_entity_poly.pdbx_seq_one_letter_code
_entity_poly.pdbx_strand_id
1 'polypeptide(L)'
;MSEKIYVISCSQDLVSMGIDRMRSAVEGLEEAELSLDWTNTRLVPVVATEKVAFDVGETRIVPIRPIEIPRYAIVLQSFYGSNGMGDIGCIGSTEMKLVSEKRTANMSMFSSRIKASVLKGDLLGQVLIVAGSPK
;
A
#
# COMPACT_ATOMS: atom_id res chain seq x y z
N MET A 1 -8.14 26.63 3.71
CA MET A 1 -8.69 25.27 3.83
C MET A 1 -7.65 24.34 3.23
N SER A 2 -7.01 23.48 4.03
CA SER A 2 -5.87 22.67 3.59
C SER A 2 -6.31 21.74 2.47
N GLU A 3 -5.71 21.89 1.29
CA GLU A 3 -5.84 20.96 0.19
C GLU A 3 -5.34 19.60 0.68
N LYS A 4 -6.26 18.67 0.91
CA LYS A 4 -5.91 17.30 1.27
C LYS A 4 -5.20 16.69 0.07
N ILE A 5 -3.88 16.61 0.13
CA ILE A 5 -3.08 15.90 -0.84
C ILE A 5 -3.36 14.42 -0.63
N TYR A 6 -4.11 13.80 -1.53
CA TYR A 6 -4.22 12.35 -1.56
C TYR A 6 -3.14 11.86 -2.53
N VAL A 7 -2.11 11.19 -2.02
CA VAL A 7 -1.26 10.35 -2.87
C VAL A 7 -2.06 9.08 -3.10
N ILE A 8 -2.98 9.16 -4.08
CA ILE A 8 -3.85 8.06 -4.47
C ILE A 8 -3.05 7.14 -5.37
N SER A 9 -2.50 6.07 -4.82
CA SER A 9 -1.96 4.95 -5.61
C SER A 9 -3.03 3.89 -5.96
N CYS A 10 -4.28 4.12 -5.56
CA CYS A 10 -5.40 3.21 -5.83
C CYS A 10 -6.18 3.70 -7.06
N SER A 11 -6.03 2.99 -8.18
CA SER A 11 -6.67 3.33 -9.47
C SER A 11 -8.19 3.50 -9.40
N GLN A 12 -8.86 2.82 -8.46
CA GLN A 12 -10.31 2.82 -8.35
C GLN A 12 -10.90 4.12 -7.80
N ASP A 13 -10.22 4.75 -6.85
CA ASP A 13 -10.68 6.03 -6.29
C ASP A 13 -10.57 7.12 -7.36
N LEU A 14 -9.51 7.10 -8.18
CA LEU A 14 -9.31 8.05 -9.29
C LEU A 14 -10.42 7.96 -10.34
N VAL A 15 -10.82 6.75 -10.72
CA VAL A 15 -11.90 6.52 -11.70
C VAL A 15 -13.24 7.02 -11.16
N SER A 16 -13.56 6.72 -9.89
CA SER A 16 -14.81 7.18 -9.26
C SER A 16 -14.89 8.70 -9.12
N MET A 17 -13.74 9.38 -9.06
CA MET A 17 -13.62 10.83 -8.93
C MET A 17 -13.50 11.55 -10.30
N GLY A 18 -13.55 10.83 -11.42
CA GLY A 18 -13.44 11.42 -12.76
C GLY A 18 -12.06 12.02 -13.07
N ILE A 19 -11.01 11.55 -12.39
CA ILE A 19 -9.65 12.05 -12.54
C ILE A 19 -8.91 11.20 -13.58
N ASP A 20 -8.74 11.77 -14.77
CA ASP A 20 -8.14 11.12 -15.96
C ASP A 20 -6.60 11.28 -16.05
N ARG A 21 -5.96 12.02 -15.13
CA ARG A 21 -4.54 12.38 -15.28
C ARG A 21 -3.71 12.12 -14.04
N MET A 22 -2.55 11.49 -14.24
CA MET A 22 -1.45 11.56 -13.28
C MET A 22 -0.98 13.00 -13.15
N ARG A 23 -0.96 13.54 -11.93
CA ARG A 23 -0.25 14.80 -11.65
C ARG A 23 1.24 14.55 -11.84
N SER A 24 1.89 15.36 -12.69
CA SER A 24 3.33 15.25 -12.98
C SER A 24 4.23 15.80 -11.86
N ALA A 25 3.64 16.49 -10.88
CA ALA A 25 4.30 16.97 -9.67
C ALA A 25 3.27 17.10 -8.54
N VAL A 26 3.70 16.81 -7.31
CA VAL A 26 2.93 16.96 -6.08
C VAL A 26 3.89 17.51 -5.02
N GLU A 27 3.48 18.58 -4.34
CA GLU A 27 4.24 19.14 -3.22
C GLU A 27 4.47 18.08 -2.14
N GLY A 28 5.73 17.92 -1.69
CA GLY A 28 6.14 16.90 -0.74
C GLY A 28 6.52 15.54 -1.35
N LEU A 29 6.42 15.38 -2.68
CA LEU A 29 6.91 14.21 -3.43
C LEU A 29 8.06 14.58 -4.38
N GLU A 30 8.89 15.53 -3.98
CA GLU A 30 10.10 15.87 -4.71
C GLU A 30 11.11 14.70 -4.72
N GLU A 31 12.02 14.73 -5.69
CA GLU A 31 13.14 13.79 -5.73
C GLU A 31 13.97 13.90 -4.43
N ALA A 32 14.23 12.75 -3.81
CA ALA A 32 15.01 12.68 -2.58
C ALA A 32 16.02 11.53 -2.67
N GLU A 33 17.26 11.81 -2.28
CA GLU A 33 18.28 10.78 -2.13
C GLU A 33 18.19 10.16 -0.73
N LEU A 34 18.07 8.83 -0.68
CA LEU A 34 18.00 8.06 0.56
C LEU A 34 19.12 7.03 0.60
N SER A 35 19.72 6.88 1.78
CA SER A 35 20.54 5.71 2.11
C SER A 35 19.62 4.61 2.63
N LEU A 36 19.72 3.39 2.08
CA LEU A 36 18.89 2.26 2.46
C LEU A 36 19.71 1.22 3.24
N ASP A 37 19.24 0.85 4.43
CA ASP A 37 19.83 -0.19 5.26
C ASP A 37 19.13 -1.53 5.03
N TRP A 38 19.74 -2.35 4.18
CA TRP A 38 19.26 -3.69 3.87
C TRP A 38 19.53 -4.71 4.97
N THR A 39 20.45 -4.43 5.91
CA THR A 39 20.87 -5.37 6.95
C THR A 39 19.81 -5.59 8.01
N ASN A 40 18.88 -4.65 8.15
CA ASN A 40 17.76 -4.70 9.10
C ASN A 40 16.39 -4.73 8.40
N THR A 41 16.32 -5.37 7.23
CA THR A 41 15.07 -5.48 6.46
C THR A 41 14.07 -6.37 7.19
N ARG A 42 12.83 -5.90 7.30
CA ARG A 42 11.73 -6.67 7.89
C ARG A 42 10.80 -7.22 6.81
N LEU A 43 10.61 -8.53 6.78
CA LEU A 43 9.53 -9.17 5.99
C LEU A 43 8.24 -9.18 6.82
N VAL A 44 7.20 -8.50 6.33
CA VAL A 44 5.95 -8.28 7.05
C VAL A 44 4.77 -8.86 6.25
N PRO A 45 3.93 -9.72 6.85
CA PRO A 45 2.73 -10.22 6.20
C PRO A 45 1.63 -9.14 6.15
N VAL A 46 0.93 -9.07 5.02
CA VAL A 46 -0.25 -8.23 4.83
C VAL A 46 -1.48 -9.08 5.09
N VAL A 47 -2.15 -8.85 6.22
CA VAL A 47 -3.22 -9.74 6.72
C VAL A 47 -4.55 -9.00 6.81
N ALA A 48 -5.59 -9.57 6.20
CA ALA A 48 -6.93 -8.99 6.22
C ALA A 48 -7.56 -8.97 7.62
N THR A 49 -8.33 -7.92 7.91
CA THR A 49 -9.03 -7.75 9.21
C THR A 49 -10.53 -8.00 9.16
N GLU A 50 -11.08 -8.09 7.95
CA GLU A 50 -12.49 -8.34 7.70
C GLU A 50 -12.71 -9.14 6.41
N LYS A 51 -13.95 -9.54 6.17
CA LYS A 51 -14.36 -10.23 4.94
C LYS A 51 -14.58 -9.21 3.83
N VAL A 52 -13.97 -9.44 2.67
CA VAL A 52 -14.23 -8.68 1.44
C VAL A 52 -14.52 -9.66 0.32
N ALA A 53 -15.69 -9.51 -0.31
CA ALA A 53 -16.09 -10.33 -1.44
C ALA A 53 -15.61 -9.70 -2.75
N PHE A 54 -15.16 -10.56 -3.67
CA PHE A 54 -14.66 -10.20 -4.99
C PHE A 54 -15.37 -11.00 -6.08
N ASP A 55 -15.69 -10.32 -7.17
CA ASP A 55 -15.93 -10.96 -8.47
C ASP A 55 -14.62 -11.21 -9.23
N VAL A 56 -14.70 -11.95 -10.34
CA VAL A 56 -13.54 -12.30 -11.17
C VAL A 56 -12.91 -11.03 -11.75
N GLY A 57 -11.60 -10.83 -11.52
CA GLY A 57 -10.87 -9.66 -12.02
C GLY A 57 -11.12 -8.39 -11.21
N GLU A 58 -11.95 -8.44 -10.17
CA GLU A 58 -12.27 -7.28 -9.37
C GLU A 58 -11.07 -6.87 -8.50
N THR A 59 -10.81 -5.57 -8.47
CA THR A 59 -9.89 -4.96 -7.51
C THR A 59 -10.71 -4.30 -6.42
N ARG A 60 -10.28 -4.33 -5.16
CA ARG A 60 -10.92 -3.60 -4.06
C ARG A 60 -9.90 -3.23 -3.00
N ILE A 61 -10.28 -2.26 -2.16
CA ILE A 61 -9.59 -2.00 -0.90
C ILE A 61 -10.00 -3.03 0.14
N VAL A 62 -9.00 -3.58 0.83
CA VAL A 62 -9.15 -4.54 1.94
C VAL A 62 -8.52 -3.93 3.18
N PRO A 63 -9.25 -3.78 4.30
CA PRO A 63 -8.65 -3.39 5.57
C PRO A 63 -7.70 -4.47 6.10
N ILE A 64 -6.49 -4.06 6.48
CA ILE A 64 -5.43 -4.95 6.92
C ILE A 64 -5.00 -4.64 8.35
N ARG A 65 -4.29 -5.59 8.99
CA ARG A 65 -3.64 -5.32 10.27
C ARG A 65 -2.65 -4.17 10.08
N PRO A 66 -2.64 -3.16 10.98
CA PRO A 66 -1.75 -2.02 10.83
C PRO A 66 -0.27 -2.43 10.74
N ILE A 67 0.42 -1.89 9.74
CA ILE A 67 1.85 -2.05 9.52
C ILE A 67 2.51 -0.69 9.75
N GLU A 68 3.36 -0.59 10.77
CA GLU A 68 4.13 0.63 11.01
C GLU A 68 5.25 0.78 9.98
N ILE A 69 5.32 1.96 9.36
CA ILE A 69 6.35 2.30 8.38
C ILE A 69 7.16 3.47 8.96
N PRO A 70 8.43 3.25 9.34
CA PRO A 70 9.27 4.32 9.86
C PRO A 70 9.48 5.46 8.88
N ARG A 71 9.93 6.61 9.40
CA ARG A 71 10.42 7.73 8.59
C ARG A 71 11.52 7.19 7.66
N TYR A 72 11.52 7.66 6.42
CA TYR A 72 12.48 7.32 5.37
C TYR A 72 12.53 5.84 4.95
N ALA A 73 11.72 4.97 5.55
CA ALA A 73 11.64 3.59 5.15
C ALA A 73 10.95 3.43 3.79
N ILE A 74 11.43 2.49 2.99
CA ILE A 74 10.82 2.11 1.71
C ILE A 74 10.12 0.76 1.87
N VAL A 75 8.95 0.64 1.24
CA VAL A 75 8.18 -0.60 1.20
C VAL A 75 8.34 -1.22 -0.17
N LEU A 76 8.74 -2.49 -0.21
CA LEU A 76 8.88 -3.27 -1.44
C LEU A 76 7.95 -4.48 -1.37
N GLN A 77 7.26 -4.77 -2.47
CA GLN A 77 6.44 -5.97 -2.55
C GLN A 77 7.33 -7.22 -2.63
N SER A 78 7.02 -8.24 -1.82
CA SER A 78 7.58 -9.57 -1.98
C SER A 78 6.69 -10.38 -2.90
N PHE A 79 7.27 -10.99 -3.93
CA PHE A 79 6.58 -11.94 -4.80
C PHE A 79 6.40 -13.32 -4.17
N TYR A 80 7.09 -13.59 -3.05
CA TYR A 80 6.91 -14.81 -2.27
C TYR A 80 5.90 -14.58 -1.15
N GLY A 81 5.12 -15.61 -0.81
CA GLY A 81 4.04 -15.52 0.18
C GLY A 81 2.77 -14.83 -0.32
N SER A 82 2.51 -14.88 -1.64
CA SER A 82 1.33 -14.30 -2.28
C SER A 82 0.06 -15.15 -2.06
N ASN A 83 -1.09 -14.48 -2.06
CA ASN A 83 -2.38 -15.15 -1.99
C ASN A 83 -2.68 -15.89 -3.31
N GLY A 84 -3.18 -17.14 -3.25
CA GLY A 84 -3.50 -17.89 -4.46
C GLY A 84 -4.67 -17.33 -5.28
N MET A 85 -5.50 -16.47 -4.68
CA MET A 85 -6.66 -15.86 -5.32
C MET A 85 -6.29 -14.63 -6.16
N GLY A 86 -5.15 -13.99 -5.89
CA GLY A 86 -4.83 -12.69 -6.45
C GLY A 86 -3.62 -12.02 -5.80
N ASP A 87 -3.43 -10.74 -6.07
CA ASP A 87 -2.20 -10.03 -5.68
C ASP A 87 -2.52 -8.68 -5.03
N ILE A 88 -1.64 -8.27 -4.12
CA ILE A 88 -1.63 -6.90 -3.62
C ILE A 88 -1.04 -5.98 -4.70
N GLY A 89 -1.69 -4.84 -4.94
CA GLY A 89 -1.17 -3.76 -5.79
C GLY A 89 -0.44 -2.69 -4.99
N CYS A 90 -0.92 -2.37 -3.79
CA CYS A 90 -0.26 -1.45 -2.86
C CYS A 90 -0.77 -1.64 -1.41
N ILE A 91 -0.07 -1.01 -0.47
CA ILE A 91 -0.53 -0.81 0.92
C ILE A 91 -0.48 0.68 1.25
N GLY A 92 -1.35 1.12 2.16
CA GLY A 92 -1.40 2.53 2.56
C GLY A 92 -2.42 2.83 3.66
N SER A 93 -2.72 4.11 3.81
CA SER A 93 -3.73 4.65 4.71
C SER A 93 -4.55 5.75 4.03
N THR A 94 -5.68 6.09 4.62
CA THR A 94 -6.51 7.22 4.17
C THR A 94 -5.86 8.58 4.43
N GLU A 95 -4.89 8.64 5.34
CA GLU A 95 -4.09 9.83 5.60
C GLU A 95 -2.79 9.78 4.78
N MET A 96 -2.53 10.84 4.02
CA MET A 96 -1.28 11.04 3.30
C MET A 96 -0.24 11.64 4.25
N LYS A 97 0.94 11.03 4.26
CA LYS A 97 2.08 11.45 5.06
C LYS A 97 3.34 11.36 4.22
N LEU A 98 4.23 12.32 4.40
CA LEU A 98 5.49 12.39 3.67
C LEU A 98 6.42 11.26 4.10
N VAL A 99 7.43 11.01 3.26
CA VAL A 99 8.46 10.00 3.55
C VAL A 99 9.22 10.31 4.83
N SER A 100 9.37 11.59 5.19
CA SER A 100 10.01 12.07 6.41
C SER A 100 9.18 11.87 7.69
N GLU A 101 7.93 11.43 7.56
CA GLU A 101 7.00 11.22 8.69
C GLU A 101 6.83 9.74 9.04
N LYS A 102 6.44 9.46 10.29
CA LYS A 102 6.05 8.08 10.67
C LYS A 102 4.71 7.78 10.00
N ARG A 103 4.68 6.71 9.21
CA ARG A 103 3.52 6.28 8.44
C ARG A 103 2.94 4.99 9.02
N THR A 104 1.71 4.68 8.65
CA THR A 104 1.06 3.41 9.02
C THR A 104 0.21 2.98 7.84
N ALA A 105 0.41 1.76 7.35
CA ALA A 105 -0.49 1.17 6.38
C ALA A 105 -1.54 0.32 7.08
N ASN A 106 -2.82 0.63 6.89
CA ASN A 106 -3.97 -0.11 7.45
C ASN A 106 -4.96 -0.56 6.36
N MET A 107 -4.65 -0.29 5.10
CA MET A 107 -5.41 -0.73 3.93
C MET A 107 -4.47 -1.31 2.89
N SER A 108 -4.98 -2.24 2.09
CA SER A 108 -4.31 -2.77 0.90
C SER A 108 -5.26 -2.79 -0.28
N MET A 109 -4.76 -2.43 -1.46
CA MET A 109 -5.47 -2.70 -2.71
C MET A 109 -5.16 -4.14 -3.14
N PHE A 110 -6.19 -4.96 -3.32
CA PHE A 110 -6.07 -6.35 -3.73
C PHE A 110 -6.88 -6.60 -4.99
N SER A 111 -6.26 -7.26 -5.97
CA SER A 111 -6.88 -7.65 -7.24
C SER A 111 -7.10 -9.15 -7.26
N SER A 112 -8.36 -9.59 -7.25
CA SER A 112 -8.72 -11.00 -7.30
C SER A 112 -8.80 -11.51 -8.74
N ARG A 113 -8.14 -12.62 -9.02
CA ARG A 113 -8.16 -13.30 -10.33
C ARG A 113 -9.36 -14.24 -10.49
N ILE A 114 -10.00 -14.61 -9.37
CA ILE A 114 -11.14 -15.53 -9.31
C ILE A 114 -12.28 -14.94 -8.47
N LYS A 115 -13.49 -15.48 -8.61
CA LYS A 115 -14.60 -15.14 -7.73
C LYS A 115 -14.38 -15.81 -6.37
N ALA A 116 -14.08 -15.01 -5.36
CA ALA A 116 -13.78 -15.50 -4.02
C ALA A 116 -14.04 -14.43 -2.96
N SER A 117 -13.92 -14.80 -1.70
CA SER A 117 -13.88 -13.83 -0.60
C SER A 117 -12.55 -13.96 0.12
N VAL A 118 -11.90 -12.83 0.35
CA VAL A 118 -10.91 -12.71 1.41
C VAL A 118 -11.65 -12.74 2.74
N LEU A 119 -11.15 -13.52 3.69
CA LEU A 119 -11.67 -13.61 5.05
C LEU A 119 -10.75 -12.91 6.05
N LYS A 120 -11.29 -12.59 7.22
CA LYS A 120 -10.50 -12.07 8.33
C LYS A 120 -9.40 -13.08 8.70
N GLY A 121 -8.16 -12.61 8.73
CA GLY A 121 -6.99 -13.42 9.06
C GLY A 121 -6.27 -14.00 7.84
N ASP A 122 -6.84 -13.88 6.63
CA ASP A 122 -6.18 -14.35 5.42
C ASP A 122 -4.94 -13.51 5.10
N LEU A 123 -3.91 -14.20 4.61
CA LEU A 123 -2.70 -13.60 4.08
C LEU A 123 -2.97 -13.09 2.66
N LEU A 124 -2.81 -11.80 2.42
CA LEU A 124 -2.94 -11.19 1.09
C LEU A 124 -1.62 -11.22 0.31
N GLY A 125 -0.51 -11.11 1.03
CA GLY A 125 0.83 -11.07 0.47
C GLY A 125 1.86 -10.70 1.55
N GLN A 126 3.08 -10.39 1.12
CA GLN A 126 4.14 -9.93 2.01
C GLN A 126 4.81 -8.68 1.43
N VAL A 127 5.33 -7.84 2.33
CA VAL A 127 6.14 -6.69 1.96
C VAL A 127 7.44 -6.69 2.76
N LEU A 128 8.49 -6.13 2.16
CA LEU A 128 9.72 -5.79 2.84
C LEU A 128 9.64 -4.34 3.28
N ILE A 129 10.01 -4.08 4.53
CA ILE A 129 10.24 -2.72 5.04
C ILE A 129 11.75 -2.57 5.18
N VAL A 130 12.32 -1.75 4.29
CA VAL A 130 13.74 -1.42 4.28
C VAL A 130 13.90 -0.08 4.97
N ALA A 131 14.68 -0.04 6.07
CA ALA A 131 14.94 1.21 6.77
C ALA A 131 15.75 2.14 5.87
N GLY A 132 15.52 3.44 6.00
CA GLY A 132 16.28 4.43 5.27
C GLY A 132 16.57 5.66 6.11
N SER A 133 17.47 6.50 5.60
CA SER A 133 17.78 7.82 6.12
C SER A 133 17.98 8.80 4.96
N PRO A 134 17.74 10.10 5.16
CA PRO A 134 18.16 11.10 4.19
C PRO A 134 19.67 11.02 4.00
N LYS A 135 20.13 11.26 2.77
CA LYS A 135 21.54 11.37 2.44
C LYS A 135 22.06 12.80 2.64
#